data_AF-A0A7Z2ZUY3-F1
#
_entry.id   AF-A0A7Z2ZUY3-F1
#
_cell.length_a   1.000
_cell.length_b   1.000
_cell.length_c   1.000
_cell.angle_alpha   90.00
_cell.angle_beta   90.00
_cell.angle_gamma   90.00
#
_symmetry.space_group_name_H-M   'P 1'
#
loop_
_entity.id
_entity.type
_entity.pdbx_description
1 polymer ?
#
loop_
_entity_poly.entity_id
_entity_poly.type
_entity_poly.pdbx_seq_one_letter_code
_entity_poly.pdbx_strand_id
1 'polypeptide(L)'
;MPQLTRKRTILSKIETTYGTDPVPTGAANAVLCHSINVTPMETNLVSRDLIRPYMGNSENLAGSVYGKLEIEVELAGSGTAGTAPAFGPLLRACGLSETISAGNSVIYAPVSGGFESITNYFNQDGVLHKMTGSRGSVSLTYSAQNIPMLKFSFQGLYSPVVDAAAPTGVVFTAYQLPLIVNNVNTTGLTLQGFAGLVLSDLSIDIANSVVFRSLVGGSEQVLITDRKPAGSITFEATTVAAKDWWTAARNAATGSLSITHGTVAGNKVKVDAPRAQITQPNYSDKDGIAMIQASLVLVPNAGNDELTLTFM
;
A
#
# COMPACT_ATOMS: atom_id res chain seq x y z
N MET A 1 -8.22 2.24 33.50
CA MET A 1 -9.33 1.57 32.79
C MET A 1 -8.75 0.83 31.61
N PRO A 2 -9.30 -0.32 31.18
CA PRO A 2 -8.81 -1.04 30.01
C PRO A 2 -9.02 -0.20 28.74
N GLN A 3 -8.03 -0.17 27.84
CA GLN A 3 -8.16 0.48 26.54
C GLN A 3 -8.98 -0.38 25.56
N LEU A 4 -9.89 0.25 24.83
CA LEU A 4 -10.74 -0.45 23.86
C LEU A 4 -10.10 -0.49 22.47
N THR A 5 -9.85 -1.68 21.94
CA THR A 5 -9.27 -1.87 20.59
C THR A 5 -10.19 -1.43 19.45
N ARG A 6 -11.50 -1.28 19.69
CA ARG A 6 -12.42 -0.71 18.68
C ARG A 6 -12.52 0.82 18.76
N LYS A 7 -11.88 1.46 19.74
CA LYS A 7 -11.83 2.91 19.91
C LYS A 7 -10.42 3.43 19.56
N ARG A 8 -10.12 3.41 18.27
CA ARG A 8 -8.82 3.81 17.70
C ARG A 8 -9.02 4.83 16.59
N THR A 9 -8.07 5.75 16.46
CA THR A 9 -8.09 6.76 15.38
C THR A 9 -6.70 6.90 14.79
N ILE A 10 -6.64 6.98 13.46
CA ILE A 10 -5.40 7.26 12.72
C ILE A 10 -5.54 8.60 12.01
N LEU A 11 -4.51 9.42 12.15
CA LEU A 11 -4.31 10.61 11.34
C LEU A 11 -2.98 10.51 10.59
N SER A 12 -2.96 10.91 9.32
CA SER A 12 -1.75 10.87 8.50
C SER A 12 -1.60 12.17 7.73
N LYS A 13 -0.43 12.81 7.83
CA LYS A 13 -0.16 14.08 7.15
C LYS A 13 1.25 14.10 6.56
N ILE A 14 1.38 14.62 5.34
CA ILE A 14 2.68 14.79 4.67
C ILE A 14 3.55 15.79 5.45
N GLU A 15 4.82 15.47 5.54
CA GLU A 15 5.83 16.31 6.16
C GLU A 15 6.41 17.29 5.13
N THR A 16 6.54 18.55 5.51
CA THR A 16 7.30 19.53 4.72
C THR A 16 8.80 19.31 4.87
N THR A 17 9.22 18.89 6.08
CA THR A 17 10.61 18.56 6.41
C THR A 17 10.62 17.17 7.04
N TYR A 18 11.48 16.29 6.52
CA TYR A 18 11.58 14.90 6.98
C TYR A 18 11.76 14.81 8.51
N GLY A 19 10.95 13.97 9.16
CA GLY A 19 11.01 13.72 10.60
C GLY A 19 10.46 14.84 11.47
N THR A 20 9.91 15.90 10.88
CA THR A 20 9.30 17.03 11.60
C THR A 20 7.79 16.88 11.61
N ASP A 21 7.22 16.81 12.81
CA ASP A 21 5.78 16.64 13.05
C ASP A 21 4.97 17.80 12.46
N PRO A 22 4.14 17.58 11.42
CA PRO A 22 3.32 18.59 10.78
C PRO A 22 1.99 18.83 11.53
N VAL A 23 1.78 18.18 12.68
CA VAL A 23 0.59 18.24 13.53
C VAL A 23 -0.70 17.91 12.74
N PRO A 24 -0.95 16.62 12.45
CA PRO A 24 -2.20 16.16 11.84
C PRO A 24 -3.44 16.56 12.66
N THR A 25 -4.55 16.87 11.99
CA THR A 25 -5.84 17.18 12.63
C THR A 25 -6.94 16.20 12.24
N GLY A 26 -7.92 15.99 13.12
CA GLY A 26 -9.05 15.09 12.86
C GLY A 26 -9.88 15.48 11.63
N ALA A 27 -10.04 16.77 11.38
CA ALA A 27 -10.89 17.26 10.29
C ALA A 27 -10.26 17.10 8.89
N ALA A 28 -8.92 17.10 8.80
CA ALA A 28 -8.22 17.14 7.52
C ALA A 28 -7.38 15.89 7.22
N ASN A 29 -7.04 15.09 8.24
CA ASN A 29 -6.02 14.04 8.11
C ASN A 29 -6.48 12.66 8.60
N ALA A 30 -7.76 12.50 8.94
CA ALA A 30 -8.27 11.23 9.41
C ALA A 30 -8.27 10.17 8.30
N VAL A 31 -7.81 8.97 8.65
CA VAL A 31 -7.78 7.82 7.74
C VAL A 31 -8.83 6.80 8.14
N LEU A 32 -9.80 6.55 7.25
CA LEU A 32 -10.79 5.50 7.44
C LEU A 32 -10.15 4.14 7.13
N CYS A 33 -9.93 3.34 8.17
CA CYS A 33 -9.24 2.05 8.05
C CYS A 33 -10.20 0.89 8.33
N HIS A 34 -10.10 -0.16 7.52
CA HIS A 34 -10.74 -1.45 7.76
C HIS A 34 -10.01 -2.23 8.85
N SER A 35 -8.68 -2.24 8.80
CA SER A 35 -7.82 -2.87 9.79
C SER A 35 -6.66 -1.94 10.18
N ILE A 36 -6.21 -2.08 11.43
CA ILE A 36 -5.11 -1.30 12.01
C ILE A 36 -4.27 -2.25 12.85
N ASN A 37 -3.01 -2.41 12.48
CA ASN A 37 -2.00 -3.11 13.24
C ASN A 37 -0.79 -2.20 13.45
N VAL A 38 -0.40 -2.00 14.69
CA VAL A 38 0.69 -1.09 15.05
C VAL A 38 1.67 -1.81 15.95
N THR A 39 2.95 -1.64 15.65
CA THR A 39 4.05 -2.00 16.54
C THR A 39 4.73 -0.69 16.92
N PRO A 40 4.34 -0.07 18.05
CA PRO A 40 4.81 1.25 18.42
C PRO A 40 6.33 1.35 18.58
N MET A 41 6.96 0.25 19.00
CA MET A 41 8.39 0.19 19.28
C MET A 41 8.93 -1.17 18.86
N GLU A 42 9.61 -1.20 17.73
CA GLU A 42 10.49 -2.28 17.30
C GLU A 42 11.92 -1.91 17.73
N THR A 43 12.64 -2.84 18.34
CA THR A 43 14.00 -2.60 18.82
C THR A 43 14.94 -3.70 18.37
N ASN A 44 16.09 -3.32 17.81
CA ASN A 44 17.19 -4.26 17.62
C ASN A 44 17.94 -4.41 18.95
N LEU A 45 17.95 -5.62 19.51
CA LEU A 45 18.53 -5.89 20.83
C LEU A 45 19.89 -6.59 20.69
N VAL A 46 20.89 -6.09 21.42
CA VAL A 46 22.23 -6.68 21.48
C VAL A 46 22.46 -7.23 22.89
N SER A 47 22.73 -8.54 23.01
CA SER A 47 23.08 -9.16 24.29
C SER A 47 24.46 -8.68 24.75
N ARG A 48 24.60 -8.47 26.07
CA ARG A 48 25.89 -8.12 26.68
C ARG A 48 26.80 -9.33 26.92
N ASP A 49 26.27 -10.56 26.84
CA ASP A 49 26.98 -11.84 27.03
C ASP A 49 28.07 -11.81 28.12
N LEU A 50 27.71 -11.31 29.30
CA LEU A 50 28.64 -11.07 30.41
C LEU A 50 29.07 -12.39 31.04
N ILE A 51 30.39 -12.60 31.14
CA ILE A 51 30.96 -13.72 31.89
C ILE A 51 30.89 -13.41 33.39
N ARG A 52 30.21 -14.29 34.15
CA ARG A 52 29.97 -14.14 35.59
C ARG A 52 30.31 -15.44 36.32
N PRO A 53 30.63 -15.42 37.64
CA PRO A 53 30.89 -16.64 38.42
C PRO A 53 29.62 -17.45 38.73
N TYR A 54 28.49 -17.14 38.09
CA TYR A 54 27.21 -17.83 38.22
C TYR A 54 26.47 -17.86 36.88
N MET A 55 25.54 -18.81 36.72
CA MET A 55 24.74 -18.98 35.50
C MET A 55 23.52 -18.03 35.50
N GLY A 56 23.19 -17.46 34.34
CA GLY A 56 22.04 -16.58 34.14
C GLY A 56 22.11 -15.82 32.81
N ASN A 57 20.98 -15.29 32.33
CA ASN A 57 20.95 -14.48 31.10
C ASN A 57 21.53 -13.07 31.34
N SER A 58 22.06 -12.46 30.28
CA SER A 58 22.54 -11.08 30.31
C SER A 58 21.45 -10.08 29.92
N GLU A 59 21.64 -8.82 30.31
CA GLU A 59 20.80 -7.72 29.84
C GLU A 59 21.01 -7.50 28.35
N ASN A 60 19.96 -7.06 27.66
CA ASN A 60 20.03 -6.64 26.26
C ASN A 60 20.06 -5.10 26.19
N LEU A 61 20.86 -4.57 25.28
CA LEU A 61 20.91 -3.14 24.97
C LEU A 61 20.11 -2.86 23.68
N ALA A 62 19.34 -1.78 23.69
CA ALA A 62 18.63 -1.29 22.51
C ALA A 62 19.61 -0.59 21.55
N GLY A 63 19.73 -1.11 20.33
CA GLY A 63 20.52 -0.51 19.26
C GLY A 63 19.72 0.53 18.48
N SER A 64 18.76 0.08 17.68
CA SER A 64 17.89 0.93 16.86
C SER A 64 16.43 0.79 17.29
N VAL A 65 15.70 1.90 17.39
CA VAL A 65 14.28 1.92 17.78
C VAL A 65 13.44 2.61 16.72
N TYR A 66 12.39 1.95 16.22
CA TYR A 66 11.51 2.50 15.19
C TYR A 66 10.09 1.95 15.31
N GLY A 67 9.11 2.61 14.71
CA GLY A 67 7.71 2.16 14.68
C GLY A 67 7.35 1.46 13.38
N LYS A 68 6.42 0.50 13.45
CA LYS A 68 5.76 -0.10 12.28
C LYS A 68 4.26 0.11 12.33
N LEU A 69 3.65 0.40 11.18
CA LEU A 69 2.20 0.56 11.03
C LEU A 69 1.72 -0.17 9.78
N GLU A 70 0.76 -1.07 9.94
CA GLU A 70 0.02 -1.66 8.84
C GLU A 70 -1.45 -1.24 8.92
N ILE A 71 -1.97 -0.73 7.81
CA ILE A 71 -3.37 -0.31 7.68
C ILE A 71 -3.95 -0.78 6.37
N GLU A 72 -5.25 -1.07 6.38
CA GLU A 72 -6.02 -1.39 5.18
C GLU A 72 -7.11 -0.35 4.97
N VAL A 73 -7.20 0.17 3.75
CA VAL A 73 -8.15 1.21 3.34
C VAL A 73 -8.92 0.69 2.12
N GLU A 74 -10.21 0.95 2.08
CA GLU A 74 -11.07 0.57 0.94
C GLU A 74 -10.67 1.37 -0.31
N LEU A 75 -10.53 0.69 -1.45
CA LEU A 75 -10.16 1.32 -2.71
C LEU A 75 -11.39 1.95 -3.37
N ALA A 76 -11.60 3.23 -3.10
CA ALA A 76 -12.60 4.07 -3.76
C ALA A 76 -11.96 5.38 -4.25
N GLY A 77 -12.59 6.05 -5.22
CA GLY A 77 -12.21 7.41 -5.60
C GLY A 77 -12.66 8.45 -4.58
N SER A 78 -12.36 9.72 -4.86
CA SER A 78 -12.67 10.84 -3.97
C SER A 78 -14.13 11.28 -3.99
N GLY A 79 -14.90 10.84 -5.00
CA GLY A 79 -16.27 11.27 -5.27
C GLY A 79 -16.35 12.49 -6.19
N THR A 80 -15.22 13.07 -6.62
CA THR A 80 -15.18 14.20 -7.57
C THR A 80 -13.99 14.07 -8.51
N ALA A 81 -14.22 14.13 -9.82
CA ALA A 81 -13.16 13.99 -10.82
C ALA A 81 -12.08 15.08 -10.66
N GLY A 82 -10.81 14.68 -10.73
CA GLY A 82 -9.67 15.58 -10.51
C GLY A 82 -9.46 16.02 -9.06
N THR A 83 -10.14 15.41 -8.08
CA THR A 83 -9.85 15.57 -6.65
C THR A 83 -9.12 14.35 -6.12
N ALA A 84 -8.01 14.56 -5.40
CA ALA A 84 -7.22 13.47 -4.84
C ALA A 84 -8.02 12.66 -3.82
N PRO A 85 -7.91 11.32 -3.80
CA PRO A 85 -8.51 10.51 -2.75
C PRO A 85 -7.95 10.87 -1.37
N ALA A 86 -8.75 10.70 -0.31
CA ALA A 86 -8.35 11.04 1.06
C ALA A 86 -7.07 10.31 1.53
N PHE A 87 -6.82 9.11 1.01
CA PHE A 87 -5.62 8.32 1.28
C PHE A 87 -4.42 8.66 0.37
N GLY A 88 -4.53 9.65 -0.52
CA GLY A 88 -3.44 10.12 -1.40
C GLY A 88 -2.11 10.38 -0.69
N PRO A 89 -2.10 11.01 0.50
CA PRO A 89 -0.88 11.14 1.32
C PRO A 89 -0.16 9.83 1.64
N LEU A 90 -0.91 8.73 1.81
CA LEU A 90 -0.35 7.41 2.08
C LEU A 90 0.35 6.85 0.84
N LEU A 91 -0.28 6.99 -0.34
CA LEU A 91 0.32 6.61 -1.62
C LEU A 91 1.63 7.37 -1.87
N ARG A 92 1.65 8.66 -1.53
CA ARG A 92 2.84 9.52 -1.67
C ARG A 92 3.99 9.08 -0.77
N ALA A 93 3.70 8.73 0.48
CA ALA A 93 4.69 8.14 1.40
C ALA A 93 5.17 6.74 0.98
N CYS A 94 4.46 6.08 0.06
CA CYS A 94 4.89 4.84 -0.61
C CYS A 94 5.68 5.10 -1.91
N GLY A 95 6.20 6.32 -2.12
CA GLY A 95 7.06 6.62 -3.25
C GLY A 95 6.33 6.77 -4.59
N LEU A 96 5.06 7.17 -4.55
CA LEU A 96 4.28 7.56 -5.72
C LEU A 96 4.19 9.10 -5.79
N SER A 97 4.44 9.68 -6.96
CA SER A 97 4.10 11.09 -7.24
C SER A 97 2.60 11.26 -7.42
N GLU A 98 2.09 12.47 -7.19
CA GLU A 98 0.68 12.82 -7.41
C GLU A 98 0.59 13.90 -8.49
N THR A 99 -0.12 13.61 -9.57
CA THR A 99 -0.38 14.56 -10.66
C THR A 99 -1.88 14.78 -10.81
N ILE A 100 -2.33 16.00 -10.52
CA ILE A 100 -3.75 16.37 -10.57
C ILE A 100 -4.06 17.07 -11.89
N SER A 101 -4.97 16.49 -12.66
CA SER A 101 -5.64 17.12 -13.80
C SER A 101 -7.02 17.57 -13.34
N ALA A 102 -7.16 18.84 -12.97
CA ALA A 102 -8.37 19.38 -12.36
C ALA A 102 -9.62 19.09 -13.20
N GLY A 103 -10.67 18.57 -12.56
CA GLY A 103 -11.92 18.19 -13.23
C GLY A 103 -11.85 16.93 -14.09
N ASN A 104 -10.70 16.26 -14.18
CA ASN A 104 -10.50 15.12 -15.07
C ASN A 104 -9.96 13.89 -14.34
N SER A 105 -8.76 13.96 -13.74
CA SER A 105 -8.15 12.79 -13.11
C SER A 105 -7.06 13.15 -12.09
N VAL A 106 -6.74 12.20 -11.22
CA VAL A 106 -5.55 12.24 -10.37
C VAL A 106 -4.74 10.98 -10.62
N ILE A 107 -3.48 11.15 -11.01
CA ILE A 107 -2.57 10.07 -11.37
C ILE A 107 -1.54 9.91 -10.27
N TYR A 108 -1.35 8.67 -9.81
CA TYR A 108 -0.23 8.27 -8.96
C TYR A 108 0.71 7.35 -9.73
N ALA A 109 1.96 7.79 -9.88
CA ALA A 109 3.00 7.06 -10.61
C ALA A 109 4.30 7.02 -9.79
N PRO A 110 5.05 5.91 -9.81
CA PRO A 110 6.27 5.79 -9.03
C PRO A 110 7.30 6.87 -9.30
N VAL A 111 8.15 7.14 -8.31
CA VAL A 111 9.35 7.98 -8.46
C VAL A 111 10.58 7.21 -8.02
N SER A 112 11.78 7.66 -8.42
CA SER A 112 13.07 7.06 -7.98
C SER A 112 13.82 7.93 -6.96
N GLY A 113 13.23 9.04 -6.52
CA GLY A 113 13.86 10.00 -5.62
C GLY A 113 12.87 11.08 -5.18
N GLY A 114 13.29 11.95 -4.27
CA GLY A 114 12.40 12.97 -3.69
C GLY A 114 11.23 12.35 -2.92
N PHE A 115 11.41 11.15 -2.36
CA PHE A 115 10.35 10.43 -1.65
C PHE A 115 9.81 11.24 -0.49
N GLU A 116 8.52 11.51 -0.52
CA GLU A 116 7.84 12.20 0.57
C GLU A 116 7.71 11.28 1.79
N SER A 117 7.56 11.90 2.95
CA SER A 117 7.31 11.21 4.20
C SER A 117 6.04 11.74 4.84
N ILE A 118 5.42 10.93 5.67
CA ILE A 118 4.24 11.31 6.47
C ILE A 118 4.55 11.16 7.95
N THR A 119 3.87 11.96 8.75
CA THR A 119 3.69 11.67 10.17
C THR A 119 2.38 10.93 10.37
N ASN A 120 2.43 9.77 11.02
CA ASN A 120 1.27 9.01 11.44
C ASN A 120 1.02 9.22 12.93
N TYR A 121 -0.20 9.61 13.28
CA TYR A 121 -0.71 9.61 14.63
C TYR A 121 -1.66 8.44 14.81
N PHE A 122 -1.46 7.69 15.88
CA PHE A 122 -2.33 6.61 16.28
C PHE A 122 -2.76 6.85 17.73
N ASN A 123 -4.06 7.09 17.92
CA ASN A 123 -4.65 7.19 19.26
C ASN A 123 -5.35 5.88 19.60
N GLN A 124 -4.91 5.22 20.68
CA GLN A 124 -5.59 4.08 21.27
C GLN A 124 -6.20 4.50 22.61
N ASP A 125 -7.49 4.85 22.55
CA ASP A 125 -8.32 5.18 23.70
C ASP A 125 -7.64 6.09 24.75
N GLY A 126 -7.08 7.21 24.30
CA GLY A 126 -6.43 8.19 25.17
C GLY A 126 -4.91 8.08 25.25
N VAL A 127 -4.29 7.14 24.53
CA VAL A 127 -2.83 7.04 24.38
C VAL A 127 -2.43 7.32 22.94
N LEU A 128 -1.55 8.29 22.74
CA LEU A 128 -1.07 8.73 21.44
C LEU A 128 0.32 8.16 21.17
N HIS A 129 0.42 7.53 20.00
CA HIS A 129 1.66 7.13 19.37
C HIS A 129 1.87 8.00 18.13
N LYS A 130 3.08 8.53 17.98
CA LYS A 130 3.49 9.30 16.81
C LYS A 130 4.61 8.57 16.08
N MET A 131 4.54 8.58 14.76
CA MET A 131 5.62 8.09 13.90
C MET A 131 5.92 9.14 12.83
N THR A 132 6.97 9.94 13.04
CA THR A 132 7.45 10.91 12.05
C THR A 132 8.36 10.24 11.03
N GLY A 133 8.66 10.89 9.91
CA GLY A 133 9.54 10.38 8.87
C GLY A 133 9.06 9.07 8.25
N SER A 134 7.75 8.78 8.29
CA SER A 134 7.24 7.48 7.87
C SER A 134 7.26 7.35 6.35
N ARG A 135 7.81 6.24 5.86
CA ARG A 135 7.78 5.79 4.46
C ARG A 135 7.40 4.31 4.38
N GLY A 136 6.84 3.89 3.26
CA GLY A 136 6.19 2.58 3.19
C GLY A 136 6.12 1.91 1.84
N SER A 137 5.36 0.81 1.79
CA SER A 137 4.93 0.11 0.58
C SER A 137 3.40 0.03 0.56
N VAL A 138 2.82 -0.09 -0.63
CA VAL A 138 1.38 -0.28 -0.83
C VAL A 138 1.13 -1.46 -1.76
N SER A 139 0.18 -2.30 -1.38
CA SER A 139 -0.40 -3.31 -2.27
C SER A 139 -1.90 -3.09 -2.45
N LEU A 140 -2.40 -3.50 -3.60
CA LEU A 140 -3.81 -3.44 -3.98
C LEU A 140 -4.33 -4.84 -4.25
N THR A 141 -5.58 -5.07 -3.89
CA THR A 141 -6.25 -6.35 -4.14
C THR A 141 -7.63 -6.13 -4.77
N TYR A 142 -7.92 -6.94 -5.78
CA TYR A 142 -9.24 -7.14 -6.37
C TYR A 142 -9.59 -8.61 -6.21
N SER A 143 -10.59 -8.92 -5.41
CA SER A 143 -11.15 -10.27 -5.31
C SER A 143 -12.62 -10.22 -5.67
N ALA A 144 -13.05 -11.09 -6.59
CA ALA A 144 -14.44 -11.16 -7.04
C ALA A 144 -15.39 -11.25 -5.83
N GLN A 145 -16.49 -10.51 -5.89
CA GLN A 145 -17.51 -10.41 -4.84
C GLN A 145 -17.05 -9.78 -3.52
N ASN A 146 -15.85 -9.20 -3.47
CA ASN A 146 -15.33 -8.48 -2.31
C ASN A 146 -15.11 -6.99 -2.64
N ILE A 147 -14.88 -6.19 -1.59
CA ILE A 147 -14.46 -4.79 -1.71
C ILE A 147 -12.96 -4.78 -2.07
N PRO A 148 -12.52 -4.02 -3.10
CA PRO A 148 -11.11 -3.88 -3.38
C PRO A 148 -10.41 -3.07 -2.28
N MET A 149 -9.19 -3.46 -1.91
CA MET A 149 -8.48 -2.90 -0.76
C MET A 149 -7.09 -2.39 -1.14
N LEU A 150 -6.63 -1.37 -0.42
CA LEU A 150 -5.23 -0.95 -0.35
C LEU A 150 -4.67 -1.35 1.00
N LYS A 151 -3.59 -2.11 1.02
CA LYS A 151 -2.82 -2.41 2.23
C LYS A 151 -1.54 -1.60 2.22
N PHE A 152 -1.36 -0.78 3.25
CA PHE A 152 -0.14 0.00 3.46
C PHE A 152 0.69 -0.59 4.58
N SER A 153 2.01 -0.62 4.39
CA SER A 153 2.98 -0.96 5.44
C SER A 153 4.02 0.16 5.56
N PHE A 154 4.11 0.76 6.74
CA PHE A 154 5.00 1.88 7.03
C PHE A 154 6.02 1.54 8.10
N GLN A 155 7.21 2.10 7.94
CA GLN A 155 8.19 2.25 9.01
C GLN A 155 8.38 3.74 9.27
N GLY A 156 8.52 4.14 10.54
CA GLY A 156 8.68 5.53 10.94
C GLY A 156 9.60 5.68 12.15
N LEU A 157 10.07 6.91 12.37
CA LEU A 157 10.86 7.28 13.55
C LEU A 157 9.99 7.12 14.80
N TYR A 158 10.56 6.49 15.84
CA TYR A 158 9.89 6.37 17.11
C TYR A 158 9.75 7.74 17.80
N SER A 159 8.60 7.97 18.41
CA SER A 159 8.40 9.07 19.36
C SER A 159 7.89 8.51 20.69
N PRO A 160 8.28 9.11 21.84
CA PRO A 160 7.75 8.71 23.13
C PRO A 160 6.22 8.71 23.14
N VAL A 161 5.66 7.62 23.65
CA VAL A 161 4.21 7.45 23.82
C VAL A 161 3.73 8.40 24.90
N VAL A 162 2.62 9.10 24.64
CA VAL A 162 2.05 10.08 25.59
C VAL A 162 0.56 9.83 25.79
N ASP A 163 0.07 10.12 26.98
CA ASP A 163 -1.37 10.23 27.20
C ASP A 163 -1.89 11.50 26.53
N ALA A 164 -2.82 11.33 25.60
CA ALA A 164 -3.48 12.43 24.91
C ALA A 164 -4.89 12.02 24.48
N ALA A 165 -5.84 12.93 24.63
CA ALA A 165 -7.21 12.71 24.20
C ALA A 165 -7.27 12.35 22.71
N ALA A 166 -8.27 11.53 22.34
CA ALA A 166 -8.54 11.24 20.95
C ALA A 166 -8.79 12.54 20.16
N PRO A 167 -8.37 12.61 18.88
CA PRO A 167 -8.61 13.78 18.05
C PRO A 167 -10.10 14.14 17.99
N THR A 168 -10.43 15.41 18.15
CA THR A 168 -11.80 15.90 17.99
C THR A 168 -12.10 16.24 16.52
N GLY A 169 -13.38 16.18 16.14
CA GLY A 169 -13.81 16.59 14.79
C GLY A 169 -13.25 15.70 13.68
N VAL A 170 -13.17 14.39 13.92
CA VAL A 170 -12.73 13.40 12.93
C VAL A 170 -13.76 13.34 11.78
N VAL A 171 -13.32 13.55 10.55
CA VAL A 171 -14.18 13.60 9.35
C VAL A 171 -13.74 12.55 8.34
N PHE A 172 -14.71 11.79 7.80
CA PHE A 172 -14.49 10.76 6.78
C PHE A 172 -15.28 11.01 5.49
N THR A 173 -15.84 12.21 5.29
CA THR A 173 -16.72 12.51 4.14
C THR A 173 -16.02 12.44 2.78
N ALA A 174 -14.69 12.46 2.75
CA ALA A 174 -13.90 12.27 1.53
C ALA A 174 -13.70 10.79 1.16
N TYR A 175 -14.10 9.85 2.04
CA TYR A 175 -14.17 8.43 1.74
C TYR A 175 -15.54 8.08 1.18
N GLN A 176 -15.57 7.57 -0.05
CA GLN A 176 -16.80 7.14 -0.70
C GLN A 176 -17.13 5.70 -0.33
N LEU A 177 -18.42 5.35 -0.39
CA LEU A 177 -18.86 3.96 -0.30
C LEU A 177 -18.21 3.16 -1.46
N PRO A 178 -17.42 2.11 -1.17
CA PRO A 178 -16.77 1.34 -2.22
C PRO A 178 -17.79 0.49 -2.97
N LEU A 179 -17.42 0.10 -4.18
CA LEU A 179 -18.18 -0.85 -4.97
C LEU A 179 -17.56 -2.25 -4.86
N ILE A 180 -18.40 -3.27 -4.95
CA ILE A 180 -17.95 -4.66 -4.97
C ILE A 180 -17.34 -4.97 -6.33
N VAL A 181 -16.24 -5.73 -6.37
CA VAL A 181 -15.62 -6.25 -7.60
C VAL A 181 -16.57 -7.24 -8.27
N ASN A 182 -17.16 -6.86 -9.40
CA ASN A 182 -18.04 -7.69 -10.22
C ASN A 182 -18.10 -7.18 -11.67
N ASN A 183 -18.83 -7.85 -12.54
CA ASN A 183 -18.90 -7.53 -13.98
C ASN A 183 -19.55 -6.16 -14.29
N VAL A 184 -20.31 -5.58 -13.36
CA VAL A 184 -20.95 -4.26 -13.51
C VAL A 184 -19.98 -3.15 -13.11
N ASN A 185 -19.26 -3.35 -12.02
CA ASN A 185 -18.41 -2.35 -11.40
C ASN A 185 -16.95 -2.42 -11.86
N THR A 186 -16.51 -3.54 -12.43
CA THR A 186 -15.13 -3.76 -12.87
C THR A 186 -15.10 -4.10 -14.35
N THR A 187 -14.43 -3.27 -15.14
CA THR A 187 -14.43 -3.32 -16.61
C THR A 187 -13.04 -3.07 -17.17
N GLY A 188 -12.87 -3.31 -18.47
CA GLY A 188 -11.62 -2.99 -19.17
C GLY A 188 -10.42 -3.81 -18.73
N LEU A 189 -10.65 -5.02 -18.18
CA LEU A 189 -9.59 -5.96 -17.86
C LEU A 189 -8.92 -6.46 -19.14
N THR A 190 -7.62 -6.19 -19.26
CA THR A 190 -6.78 -6.75 -20.31
C THR A 190 -5.44 -7.15 -19.70
N LEU A 191 -4.85 -8.27 -20.15
CA LEU A 191 -3.50 -8.68 -19.77
C LEU A 191 -2.74 -9.19 -20.99
N GLN A 192 -1.57 -8.62 -21.25
CA GLN A 192 -0.75 -8.90 -22.43
C GLN A 192 -1.55 -8.84 -23.75
N GLY A 193 -2.41 -7.82 -23.86
CA GLY A 193 -3.25 -7.57 -25.04
C GLY A 193 -4.49 -8.48 -25.16
N PHE A 194 -4.70 -9.43 -24.25
CA PHE A 194 -5.88 -10.30 -24.26
C PHE A 194 -6.98 -9.72 -23.36
N ALA A 195 -8.15 -9.47 -23.94
CA ALA A 195 -9.29 -8.79 -23.29
C ALA A 195 -10.43 -9.72 -22.83
N GLY A 196 -10.30 -11.04 -23.06
CA GLY A 196 -11.32 -12.04 -22.72
C GLY A 196 -11.14 -12.70 -21.35
N LEU A 197 -10.46 -12.03 -20.41
CA LEU A 197 -10.17 -12.61 -19.10
C LEU A 197 -11.38 -12.55 -18.17
N VAL A 198 -11.68 -13.69 -17.56
CA VAL A 198 -12.66 -13.77 -16.46
C VAL A 198 -11.88 -13.86 -15.16
N LEU A 199 -11.80 -12.74 -14.45
CA LEU A 199 -10.96 -12.58 -13.25
C LEU A 199 -11.64 -13.14 -12.01
N SER A 200 -10.89 -13.91 -11.22
CA SER A 200 -11.26 -14.18 -9.84
C SER A 200 -10.54 -13.28 -8.87
N ASP A 201 -9.22 -13.12 -9.04
CA ASP A 201 -8.36 -12.44 -8.08
C ASP A 201 -7.20 -11.74 -8.81
N LEU A 202 -6.89 -10.50 -8.43
CA LEU A 202 -5.72 -9.75 -8.85
C LEU A 202 -5.11 -9.09 -7.62
N SER A 203 -3.82 -9.29 -7.40
CA SER A 203 -3.03 -8.59 -6.42
C SER A 203 -1.85 -7.91 -7.10
N ILE A 204 -1.58 -6.66 -6.75
CA ILE A 204 -0.40 -5.94 -7.22
C ILE A 204 0.23 -5.26 -6.00
N ASP A 205 1.52 -5.45 -5.81
CA ASP A 205 2.33 -4.80 -4.78
C ASP A 205 3.40 -3.95 -5.45
N ILE A 206 3.53 -2.71 -4.99
CA ILE A 206 4.65 -1.86 -5.38
C ILE A 206 5.98 -2.45 -4.89
N ALA A 207 5.96 -3.20 -3.78
CA ALA A 207 7.07 -3.93 -3.19
C ALA A 207 8.32 -3.05 -3.00
N ASN A 208 8.14 -1.96 -2.27
CA ASN A 208 9.24 -1.09 -1.87
C ASN A 208 10.12 -1.76 -0.81
N SER A 209 11.44 -1.65 -0.97
CA SER A 209 12.44 -2.00 0.04
C SER A 209 12.62 -0.82 1.01
N VAL A 210 11.88 -0.86 2.12
CA VAL A 210 11.89 0.17 3.18
C VAL A 210 12.87 -0.21 4.29
N VAL A 211 13.86 0.62 4.54
CA VAL A 211 14.96 0.37 5.49
C VAL A 211 15.05 1.50 6.50
N PHE A 212 14.95 1.17 7.79
CA PHE A 212 15.37 2.05 8.87
C PHE A 212 16.90 2.05 8.98
N ARG A 213 17.51 3.23 8.88
CA ARG A 213 18.96 3.41 8.94
C ARG A 213 19.30 4.29 10.14
N SER A 214 20.05 3.71 11.08
CA SER A 214 20.64 4.40 12.23
C SER A 214 22.12 4.03 12.26
N LEU A 215 22.99 4.95 11.82
CA LEU A 215 24.44 4.76 11.74
C LEU A 215 25.15 5.83 12.57
N VAL A 216 26.28 5.47 13.16
CA VAL A 216 27.11 6.38 13.95
C VAL A 216 27.52 7.60 13.11
N GLY A 217 27.26 8.80 13.64
CA GLY A 217 27.57 10.08 12.98
C GLY A 217 26.55 10.52 11.92
N GLY A 218 25.50 9.72 11.64
CA GLY A 218 24.38 10.09 10.79
C GLY A 218 23.11 10.43 11.57
N SER A 219 22.07 10.87 10.87
CA SER A 219 20.71 10.96 11.40
C SER A 219 19.94 9.66 11.17
N GLU A 220 18.98 9.39 12.06
CA GLU A 220 18.03 8.30 11.87
C GLU A 220 17.06 8.62 10.75
N GLN A 221 16.89 7.69 9.82
CA GLN A 221 15.99 7.89 8.69
C GLN A 221 15.43 6.57 8.15
N VAL A 222 14.21 6.63 7.63
CA VAL A 222 13.55 5.57 6.89
C VAL A 222 13.74 5.87 5.41
N LEU A 223 14.35 4.96 4.66
CA LEU A 223 14.59 5.11 3.23
C LEU A 223 13.81 4.07 2.44
N ILE A 224 13.28 4.48 1.29
CA ILE A 224 12.95 3.56 0.20
C ILE A 224 14.22 3.43 -0.64
N THR A 225 14.76 2.22 -0.73
CA THR A 225 16.08 1.96 -1.34
C THR A 225 15.99 1.29 -2.70
N ASP A 226 14.91 0.55 -2.92
CA ASP A 226 14.63 -0.19 -4.15
C ASP A 226 13.11 -0.41 -4.23
N ARG A 227 12.63 -0.78 -5.42
CA ARG A 227 11.23 -1.14 -5.66
C ARG A 227 11.19 -2.25 -6.70
N LYS A 228 10.43 -3.31 -6.43
CA LYS A 228 10.30 -4.47 -7.33
C LYS A 228 8.84 -4.86 -7.54
N PRO A 229 8.05 -4.07 -8.30
CA PRO A 229 6.62 -4.29 -8.35
C PRO A 229 6.27 -5.67 -8.89
N ALA A 230 5.43 -6.36 -8.14
CA ALA A 230 5.08 -7.74 -8.37
C ALA A 230 3.59 -7.95 -8.11
N GLY A 231 3.05 -9.07 -8.52
CA GLY A 231 1.65 -9.36 -8.28
C GLY A 231 1.30 -10.81 -8.51
N SER A 232 0.02 -11.11 -8.41
CA SER A 232 -0.55 -12.38 -8.79
C SER A 232 -1.89 -12.15 -9.46
N ILE A 233 -2.23 -13.02 -10.40
CA ILE A 233 -3.51 -13.00 -11.08
C ILE A 233 -4.06 -14.42 -11.19
N THR A 234 -5.36 -14.55 -10.95
CA THR A 234 -6.11 -15.78 -11.15
C THR A 234 -7.32 -15.49 -12.03
N PHE A 235 -7.45 -16.25 -13.12
CA PHE A 235 -8.50 -16.07 -14.12
C PHE A 235 -8.91 -17.41 -14.74
N GLU A 236 -10.08 -17.49 -15.36
CA GLU A 236 -10.54 -18.72 -16.01
C GLU A 236 -9.57 -19.19 -17.10
N ALA A 237 -9.24 -20.48 -17.10
CA ALA A 237 -8.30 -21.04 -18.05
C ALA A 237 -8.81 -20.85 -19.48
N THR A 238 -8.00 -20.21 -20.32
CA THR A 238 -8.30 -20.08 -21.75
C THR A 238 -7.64 -21.19 -22.55
N THR A 239 -8.16 -21.47 -23.74
CA THR A 239 -7.48 -22.37 -24.68
C THR A 239 -6.17 -21.74 -25.17
N VAL A 240 -5.19 -22.57 -25.51
CA VAL A 240 -3.91 -22.12 -26.10
C VAL A 240 -4.14 -21.33 -27.39
N ALA A 241 -5.15 -21.69 -28.17
CA ALA A 241 -5.55 -20.98 -29.38
C ALA A 241 -6.07 -19.56 -29.11
N ALA A 242 -6.77 -19.34 -27.98
CA ALA A 242 -7.21 -18.01 -27.57
C ALA A 242 -6.03 -17.16 -27.06
N LYS A 243 -5.17 -17.74 -26.22
CA LYS A 243 -3.92 -17.15 -25.76
C LYS A 243 -3.00 -18.23 -25.19
N ASP A 244 -1.77 -18.32 -25.71
CA ASP A 244 -0.76 -19.24 -25.19
C ASP A 244 0.02 -18.61 -24.02
N TRP A 245 -0.53 -18.76 -22.81
CA TRP A 245 0.09 -18.27 -21.58
C TRP A 245 1.40 -18.99 -21.23
N TRP A 246 1.55 -20.25 -21.67
CA TRP A 246 2.71 -21.09 -21.37
C TRP A 246 3.93 -20.63 -22.15
N THR A 247 3.76 -20.42 -23.46
CA THR A 247 4.81 -19.86 -24.31
C THR A 247 5.11 -18.41 -23.94
N ALA A 248 4.10 -17.61 -23.59
CA ALA A 248 4.30 -16.25 -23.08
C ALA A 248 5.19 -16.24 -21.82
N ALA A 249 4.92 -17.12 -20.85
CA ALA A 249 5.73 -17.25 -19.65
C ALA A 249 7.14 -17.77 -19.95
N ARG A 250 7.27 -18.82 -20.77
CA ARG A 250 8.56 -19.42 -21.16
C ARG A 250 9.48 -18.41 -21.85
N ASN A 251 8.92 -17.56 -22.71
CA ASN A 251 9.68 -16.58 -23.48
C ASN A 251 9.83 -15.23 -22.77
N ALA A 252 9.41 -15.13 -21.50
CA ALA A 252 9.38 -13.88 -20.74
C ALA A 252 8.67 -12.73 -21.50
N ALA A 253 7.59 -13.06 -22.22
CA ALA A 253 6.84 -12.08 -22.99
C ALA A 253 6.21 -11.05 -22.04
N THR A 254 6.26 -9.78 -22.42
CA THR A 254 5.62 -8.67 -21.70
C THR A 254 4.48 -8.09 -22.54
N GLY A 255 3.45 -7.57 -21.87
CA GLY A 255 2.45 -6.72 -22.50
C GLY A 255 1.61 -6.00 -21.46
N SER A 256 0.69 -5.14 -21.89
CA SER A 256 -0.04 -4.28 -20.95
C SER A 256 -1.00 -5.05 -20.05
N LEU A 257 -1.07 -4.66 -18.78
CA LEU A 257 -2.17 -4.94 -17.87
C LEU A 257 -2.96 -3.64 -17.68
N SER A 258 -4.29 -3.72 -17.81
CA SER A 258 -5.20 -2.61 -17.48
C SER A 258 -6.46 -3.18 -16.84
N ILE A 259 -6.98 -2.51 -15.81
CA ILE A 259 -8.29 -2.80 -15.21
C ILE A 259 -8.88 -1.50 -14.69
N THR A 260 -10.19 -1.28 -14.87
CA THR A 260 -10.91 -0.12 -14.33
C THR A 260 -12.02 -0.60 -13.41
N HIS A 261 -12.05 -0.07 -12.19
CA HIS A 261 -13.09 -0.31 -11.21
C HIS A 261 -13.84 0.98 -10.92
N GLY A 262 -15.16 0.93 -10.81
CA GLY A 262 -16.04 2.07 -10.65
C GLY A 262 -16.85 2.41 -11.90
N THR A 263 -18.02 3.01 -11.70
CA THR A 263 -18.97 3.35 -12.78
C THR A 263 -19.20 4.86 -12.91
N VAL A 264 -19.02 5.62 -11.83
CA VAL A 264 -19.29 7.07 -11.74
C VAL A 264 -17.98 7.86 -11.78
N ALA A 265 -17.94 8.97 -12.52
CA ALA A 265 -16.80 9.89 -12.51
C ALA A 265 -16.57 10.48 -11.11
N GLY A 266 -15.31 10.63 -10.73
CA GLY A 266 -14.84 10.89 -9.37
C GLY A 266 -14.70 9.63 -8.50
N ASN A 267 -15.25 8.50 -8.93
CA ASN A 267 -15.21 7.23 -8.20
C ASN A 267 -14.75 6.05 -9.08
N LYS A 268 -13.97 6.33 -10.13
CA LYS A 268 -13.26 5.30 -10.90
C LYS A 268 -11.82 5.22 -10.48
N VAL A 269 -11.32 4.00 -10.35
CA VAL A 269 -9.92 3.68 -10.15
C VAL A 269 -9.47 2.79 -11.29
N LYS A 270 -8.48 3.26 -12.03
CA LYS A 270 -7.82 2.49 -13.08
C LYS A 270 -6.41 2.13 -12.65
N VAL A 271 -6.05 0.87 -12.87
CA VAL A 271 -4.70 0.36 -12.67
C VAL A 271 -4.13 0.00 -14.04
N ASP A 272 -2.99 0.60 -14.38
CA ASP A 272 -2.28 0.36 -15.62
C ASP A 272 -0.84 -0.09 -15.32
N ALA A 273 -0.38 -1.11 -16.03
CA ALA A 273 1.03 -1.48 -16.10
C ALA A 273 1.39 -1.76 -17.57
N PRO A 274 2.25 -0.97 -18.22
CA PRO A 274 2.48 -1.06 -19.66
C PRO A 274 3.18 -2.36 -20.06
N ARG A 275 3.98 -2.95 -19.16
CA ARG A 275 4.70 -4.20 -19.39
C ARG A 275 4.58 -5.13 -18.19
N ALA A 276 3.45 -5.85 -18.14
CA ALA A 276 3.24 -6.97 -17.24
C ALA A 276 3.74 -8.28 -17.88
N GLN A 277 4.58 -9.00 -17.14
CA GLN A 277 5.03 -10.34 -17.47
C GLN A 277 4.29 -11.35 -16.60
N ILE A 278 3.79 -12.42 -17.22
CA ILE A 278 3.31 -13.60 -16.48
C ILE A 278 4.46 -14.56 -16.27
N THR A 279 4.58 -15.07 -15.04
CA THR A 279 5.55 -16.11 -14.67
C THR A 279 4.85 -17.23 -13.89
N GLN A 280 5.38 -18.44 -14.01
CA GLN A 280 4.88 -19.62 -13.30
C GLN A 280 3.35 -19.80 -13.41
N PRO A 281 2.76 -19.75 -14.62
CA PRO A 281 1.35 -20.11 -14.78
C PRO A 281 1.15 -21.55 -14.28
N ASN A 282 0.07 -21.78 -13.54
CA ASN A 282 -0.32 -23.07 -13.02
C ASN A 282 -1.84 -23.21 -13.09
N TYR A 283 -2.33 -24.43 -13.23
CA TYR A 283 -3.76 -24.69 -13.11
C TYR A 283 -4.20 -24.65 -11.65
N SER A 284 -5.38 -24.11 -11.42
CA SER A 284 -6.12 -24.21 -10.16
C SER A 284 -7.59 -24.49 -10.45
N ASP A 285 -8.36 -24.84 -9.42
CA ASP A 285 -9.81 -25.06 -9.52
C ASP A 285 -10.53 -23.98 -8.70
N LYS A 286 -11.64 -23.46 -9.24
CA LYS A 286 -12.60 -22.66 -8.49
C LYS A 286 -13.99 -23.05 -8.95
N ASP A 287 -14.80 -23.56 -8.02
CA ASP A 287 -16.17 -23.99 -8.29
C ASP A 287 -16.28 -25.03 -9.43
N GLY A 288 -15.27 -25.88 -9.61
CA GLY A 288 -15.23 -26.88 -10.69
C GLY A 288 -14.85 -26.32 -12.07
N ILE A 289 -14.50 -25.02 -12.16
CA ILE A 289 -13.99 -24.38 -13.36
C ILE A 289 -12.46 -24.32 -13.28
N ALA A 290 -11.79 -24.77 -14.35
CA ALA A 290 -10.35 -24.66 -14.45
C ALA A 290 -9.93 -23.20 -14.55
N MET A 291 -9.03 -22.80 -13.66
CA MET A 291 -8.43 -21.47 -13.59
C MET A 291 -6.94 -21.55 -13.93
N ILE A 292 -6.37 -20.45 -14.39
CA ILE A 292 -4.93 -20.23 -14.43
C ILE A 292 -4.61 -19.25 -13.29
N GLN A 293 -3.74 -19.68 -12.38
CA GLN A 293 -3.07 -18.82 -11.41
C GLN A 293 -1.66 -18.54 -11.90
N ALA A 294 -1.25 -17.27 -11.88
CA ALA A 294 0.06 -16.84 -12.33
C ALA A 294 0.63 -15.73 -11.43
N SER A 295 1.96 -15.68 -11.35
CA SER A 295 2.65 -14.52 -10.78
C SER A 295 2.87 -13.45 -11.85
N LEU A 296 2.87 -12.19 -11.44
CA LEU A 296 3.11 -11.03 -12.28
C LEU A 296 4.41 -10.34 -11.88
N VAL A 297 5.19 -9.94 -12.89
CA VAL A 297 6.30 -9.00 -12.75
C VAL A 297 5.96 -7.77 -13.57
N LEU A 298 5.95 -6.60 -12.95
CA LEU A 298 5.65 -5.34 -13.65
C LEU A 298 6.95 -4.61 -13.91
N VAL A 299 7.30 -4.43 -15.18
CA VAL A 299 8.55 -3.79 -15.60
C VAL A 299 8.27 -2.44 -16.23
N PRO A 300 9.20 -1.48 -16.13
CA PRO A 300 9.04 -0.18 -16.76
C PRO A 300 9.09 -0.31 -18.28
N ASN A 301 8.36 0.58 -18.94
CA ASN A 301 8.44 0.81 -20.38
C ASN A 301 9.26 2.08 -20.68
N ALA A 302 8.97 3.18 -19.99
CA ALA A 302 9.67 4.45 -20.11
C ALA A 302 9.79 5.14 -18.73
N GLY A 303 10.91 4.91 -18.04
CA GLY A 303 11.19 5.55 -16.75
C GLY A 303 10.45 4.88 -15.59
N ASN A 304 9.74 5.67 -14.79
CA ASN A 304 8.98 5.19 -13.61
C ASN A 304 7.49 4.96 -13.94
N ASP A 305 7.21 4.18 -14.99
CA ASP A 305 5.86 3.96 -15.50
C ASP A 305 5.39 2.50 -15.34
N GLU A 306 6.08 1.69 -14.56
CA GLU A 306 5.78 0.25 -14.44
C GLU A 306 4.43 -0.05 -13.79
N LEU A 307 3.87 0.89 -13.01
CA LEU A 307 2.55 0.82 -12.42
C LEU A 307 1.98 2.23 -12.31
N THR A 308 0.73 2.44 -12.68
CA THR A 308 0.04 3.73 -12.52
C THR A 308 -1.36 3.51 -11.95
N LEU A 309 -1.72 4.30 -10.94
CA LEU A 309 -3.08 4.38 -10.41
C LEU A 309 -3.70 5.68 -10.88
N THR A 310 -4.83 5.60 -11.58
CA THR A 310 -5.56 6.79 -12.06
C THR A 310 -6.95 6.83 -11.44
N PHE A 311 -7.22 7.90 -10.70
CA PHE A 311 -8.53 8.21 -10.12
C PHE A 311 -9.27 9.17 -11.05
N MET A 312 -10.47 8.80 -11.50
CA MET A 312 -11.27 9.53 -12.50
C MET A 312 -12.71 9.69 -12.07
#